data_AF-A0A938R9R6-F1
#
_entry.id   AF-A0A938R9R6-F1
#
_cell.length_a   1.000
_cell.length_b   1.000
_cell.length_c   1.000
_cell.angle_alpha   90.00
_cell.angle_beta   90.00
_cell.angle_gamma   90.00
#
_symmetry.space_group_name_H-M   'P 1'
#
loop_
_entity.id
_entity.type
_entity.pdbx_description
1 polymer ?
#
loop_
_entity_poly.entity_id
_entity_poly.type
_entity_poly.pdbx_seq_one_letter_code
_entity_poly.pdbx_strand_id
1 'polypeptide(L)'
;MKKPCIVLIMLLTILCTLAQMGRPARAEAGVITSIVCYIPNRVFDLLDIVRFRLRVGPGISAGVRATELLSGYAGVHSSLYVGLRGPRGEKEIPWPLGFDNRAGAQVSLVDASEGSPYYDPLEVGLEAQPLIAGVNIGIGFFEILDFITGFVFIDLQGDDFGRSQEDKTPDPS
;
A
#
# COMPACT_ATOMS: atom_id res chain seq x y z
N MET A 1 -11.31 6.06 -34.80
CA MET A 1 -10.57 5.09 -33.94
C MET A 1 -11.14 4.94 -32.52
N LYS A 2 -12.43 5.26 -32.24
CA LYS A 2 -12.99 5.23 -30.86
C LYS A 2 -13.76 3.96 -30.49
N LYS A 3 -14.23 3.20 -31.49
CA LYS A 3 -15.01 1.96 -31.31
C LYS A 3 -14.27 0.81 -30.60
N PRO A 4 -12.98 0.51 -30.88
CA PRO A 4 -12.31 -0.60 -30.20
C PRO A 4 -12.05 -0.31 -28.71
N CYS A 5 -11.86 0.95 -28.34
CA CYS A 5 -11.62 1.35 -26.94
C CYS A 5 -12.87 1.14 -26.06
N ILE A 6 -14.06 1.43 -26.58
CA ILE A 6 -15.33 1.21 -25.86
C ILE A 6 -15.59 -0.28 -25.63
N VAL A 7 -15.31 -1.13 -26.63
CA VAL A 7 -15.48 -2.58 -26.51
C VAL A 7 -14.52 -3.16 -25.47
N LEU A 8 -13.27 -2.68 -25.42
CA LEU A 8 -12.28 -3.12 -24.44
C LEU A 8 -12.69 -2.76 -23.01
N ILE A 9 -13.20 -1.54 -22.79
CA ILE A 9 -13.67 -1.09 -21.47
C ILE A 9 -14.86 -1.94 -21.01
N MET A 10 -15.85 -2.19 -21.89
CA MET A 10 -16.99 -3.04 -21.55
C MET A 10 -16.57 -4.48 -21.23
N LEU A 11 -15.66 -5.05 -22.01
CA LEU A 11 -15.14 -6.41 -21.76
C LEU A 11 -14.44 -6.50 -20.41
N LEU A 12 -13.62 -5.49 -20.06
CA LEU A 12 -12.91 -5.42 -18.79
C LEU A 12 -13.88 -5.33 -17.61
N THR A 13 -14.92 -4.49 -17.70
CA THR A 13 -15.95 -4.40 -16.64
C THR A 13 -16.76 -5.68 -16.47
N ILE A 14 -17.02 -6.41 -17.57
CA ILE A 14 -17.71 -7.72 -17.51
C ILE A 14 -16.80 -8.77 -16.85
N LEU A 15 -15.50 -8.76 -17.18
CA LEU A 15 -14.55 -9.69 -16.56
C LEU A 15 -14.41 -9.42 -15.06
N CYS A 16 -14.36 -8.14 -14.65
CA CYS A 16 -14.31 -7.74 -13.25
C CYS A 16 -15.58 -8.16 -12.49
N THR A 17 -16.77 -7.99 -13.06
CA THR A 17 -18.03 -8.38 -12.39
C THR A 17 -18.16 -9.90 -12.29
N LEU A 18 -17.73 -10.66 -13.29
CA LEU A 18 -17.70 -12.13 -13.22
C LEU A 18 -16.68 -12.65 -12.18
N ALA A 19 -15.51 -12.02 -12.08
CA ALA A 19 -14.53 -12.36 -11.04
C ALA A 19 -15.06 -12.08 -9.62
N GLN A 20 -15.97 -11.11 -9.46
CA GLN A 20 -16.58 -10.75 -8.17
C GLN A 20 -17.75 -11.67 -7.78
N MET A 21 -18.50 -12.25 -8.73
CA MET A 21 -19.63 -13.16 -8.45
C MET A 21 -19.25 -14.50 -7.81
N GLY A 22 -17.98 -14.91 -7.89
CA GLY A 22 -17.51 -16.18 -7.31
C GLY A 22 -17.13 -16.11 -5.83
N ARG A 23 -17.21 -14.95 -5.17
CA ARG A 23 -16.84 -14.82 -3.76
C ARG A 23 -18.08 -15.10 -2.89
N PRO A 24 -18.08 -16.15 -2.05
CA PRO A 24 -19.21 -16.46 -1.18
C PRO A 24 -19.49 -15.27 -0.26
N ALA A 25 -20.79 -14.97 -0.07
CA ALA A 25 -21.27 -13.93 0.82
C ALA A 25 -20.82 -14.25 2.26
N ARG A 26 -19.70 -13.64 2.67
CA ARG A 26 -19.01 -13.88 3.94
C ARG A 26 -19.69 -13.08 5.05
N ALA A 27 -19.70 -13.65 6.27
CA ALA A 27 -20.38 -13.14 7.46
C ALA A 27 -20.33 -11.62 7.56
N GLU A 28 -21.49 -11.00 7.30
CA GLU A 28 -21.63 -9.55 7.25
C GLU A 28 -21.25 -8.95 8.60
N ALA A 29 -20.18 -8.18 8.60
CA ALA A 29 -20.15 -7.05 9.50
C ALA A 29 -21.43 -6.25 9.27
N GLY A 30 -22.20 -6.00 10.33
CA GLY A 30 -23.52 -5.39 10.18
C GLY A 30 -23.46 -4.14 9.30
N VAL A 31 -24.44 -3.97 8.42
CA VAL A 31 -24.55 -2.85 7.47
C VAL A 31 -24.24 -1.49 8.12
N ILE A 32 -24.64 -1.32 9.38
CA ILE A 32 -24.37 -0.14 10.20
C ILE A 32 -22.86 0.09 10.38
N THR A 33 -22.09 -0.95 10.73
CA THR A 33 -20.63 -0.85 10.88
C THR A 33 -19.98 -0.45 9.56
N SER A 34 -20.43 -1.01 8.43
CA SER A 34 -19.91 -0.63 7.11
C SER A 34 -20.17 0.83 6.78
N ILE A 35 -21.36 1.36 7.10
CA ILE A 35 -21.69 2.78 6.88
C ILE A 35 -20.85 3.68 7.80
N VAL A 36 -20.71 3.32 9.08
CA VAL A 36 -19.93 4.10 10.06
C VAL A 36 -18.45 4.12 9.72
N CYS A 37 -17.88 3.00 9.29
CA CYS A 37 -16.47 2.89 8.91
C CYS A 37 -16.17 3.43 7.51
N TYR A 38 -17.17 3.72 6.68
CA TYR A 38 -16.95 4.19 5.30
C TYR A 38 -16.10 5.47 5.25
N ILE A 39 -16.50 6.52 5.96
CA ILE A 39 -15.78 7.81 5.94
C ILE A 39 -14.35 7.66 6.51
N PRO A 40 -14.14 7.03 7.69
CA PRO A 40 -12.79 6.77 8.20
C PRO A 40 -11.91 6.01 7.21
N ASN A 41 -12.43 4.96 6.56
CA ASN A 41 -11.65 4.19 5.58
C ASN A 41 -11.21 5.07 4.42
N ARG A 42 -12.12 5.88 3.84
CA ARG A 42 -11.74 6.79 2.73
C ARG A 42 -10.71 7.83 3.13
N VAL A 43 -10.70 8.26 4.38
CA VAL A 43 -9.64 9.13 4.90
C VAL A 43 -8.31 8.37 4.99
N PHE A 44 -8.32 7.12 5.45
CA PHE A 44 -7.11 6.30 5.51
C PHE A 44 -6.54 6.01 4.12
N ASP A 45 -7.36 5.60 3.14
CA ASP A 45 -6.87 5.38 1.77
C ASP A 45 -6.23 6.65 1.21
N LEU A 46 -6.83 7.83 1.45
CA LEU A 46 -6.27 9.11 1.03
C LEU A 46 -4.90 9.39 1.67
N LEU A 47 -4.73 9.03 2.95
CA LEU A 47 -3.47 9.17 3.66
C LEU A 47 -2.43 8.14 3.21
N ASP A 48 -2.87 6.96 2.75
CA ASP A 48 -2.00 5.88 2.28
C ASP A 48 -1.47 6.13 0.87
N ILE A 49 -2.17 6.93 0.05
CA ILE A 49 -1.69 7.37 -1.28
C ILE A 49 -0.30 7.99 -1.19
N VAL A 50 -0.05 8.81 -0.16
CA VAL A 50 1.21 9.54 -0.02
C VAL A 50 2.01 9.00 1.16
N ARG A 51 3.19 8.49 0.86
CA ARG A 51 4.23 8.26 1.86
C ARG A 51 5.08 9.50 2.00
N PHE A 52 5.22 9.98 3.23
CA PHE A 52 6.13 11.06 3.54
C PHE A 52 6.65 10.90 4.96
N ARG A 53 7.90 10.46 5.11
CA ARG A 53 8.54 10.25 6.41
C ARG A 53 9.78 11.12 6.51
N LEU A 54 9.83 11.90 7.59
CA LEU A 54 11.05 12.54 8.06
C LEU A 54 11.67 11.62 9.10
N ARG A 55 12.95 11.30 8.94
CA ARG A 55 13.69 10.36 9.77
C ARG A 55 14.80 11.08 10.52
N VAL A 56 15.00 10.71 11.78
CA VAL A 56 16.10 11.17 12.61
C VAL A 56 16.75 9.96 13.27
N GLY A 57 18.02 9.73 12.94
CA GLY A 57 18.84 8.66 13.51
C GLY A 57 20.04 8.33 12.62
N PRO A 58 21.03 7.61 13.15
CA PRO A 58 22.25 7.26 12.43
C PRO A 58 21.97 6.33 11.25
N GLY A 59 22.58 6.63 10.10
CA GLY A 59 22.52 5.77 8.92
C GLY A 59 22.95 6.45 7.63
N ILE A 60 23.34 5.65 6.65
CA ILE A 60 23.53 6.09 5.27
C ILE A 60 22.70 5.20 4.35
N SER A 61 21.70 5.78 3.69
CA SER A 61 20.89 5.04 2.73
C SER A 61 20.43 5.91 1.57
N ALA A 62 20.28 5.28 0.42
CA ALA A 62 19.68 5.85 -0.77
C ALA A 62 18.83 4.79 -1.44
N GLY A 63 17.67 5.20 -1.95
CA GLY A 63 16.80 4.30 -2.68
C GLY A 63 15.91 5.06 -3.66
N VAL A 64 15.60 4.40 -4.76
CA VAL A 64 14.64 4.86 -5.76
C VAL A 64 13.72 3.70 -6.08
N ARG A 65 12.46 4.01 -6.34
CA ARG A 65 11.44 3.05 -6.69
C ARG A 65 10.55 3.66 -7.75
N ALA A 66 10.31 2.93 -8.82
CA ALA A 66 9.31 3.29 -9.81
C ALA A 66 8.16 2.27 -9.82
N THR A 67 8.50 0.99 -9.65
CA THR A 67 7.58 -0.14 -9.50
C THR A 67 8.29 -1.22 -8.68
N GLU A 68 7.57 -2.28 -8.30
CA GLU A 68 8.18 -3.48 -7.71
C GLU A 68 9.36 -3.99 -8.56
N LEU A 69 9.14 -4.07 -9.88
CA LEU A 69 10.11 -4.54 -10.88
C LEU A 69 11.25 -3.55 -11.13
N LEU A 70 11.12 -2.28 -10.74
CA LEU A 70 12.13 -1.25 -10.95
C LEU A 70 12.37 -0.50 -9.64
N SER A 71 13.09 -1.17 -8.74
CA SER A 71 13.44 -0.67 -7.43
C SER A 71 14.93 -0.88 -7.16
N GLY A 72 15.54 0.12 -6.52
CA GLY A 72 16.94 0.09 -6.12
C GLY A 72 17.06 0.68 -4.73
N TYR A 73 17.69 -0.04 -3.81
CA TYR A 73 18.00 0.46 -2.47
C TYR A 73 19.39 -0.02 -2.08
N ALA A 74 20.15 0.83 -1.41
CA ALA A 74 21.38 0.44 -0.74
C ALA A 74 21.57 1.31 0.50
N GLY A 75 21.81 0.67 1.64
CA GLY A 75 22.12 1.41 2.85
C GLY A 75 21.89 0.66 4.14
N VAL A 76 22.30 1.33 5.21
CA VAL A 76 22.09 0.91 6.59
C VAL A 76 21.63 2.11 7.41
N HIS A 77 20.51 1.99 8.12
CA HIS A 77 20.04 3.04 9.03
C HIS A 77 19.21 2.49 10.19
N SER A 78 19.25 3.23 11.28
CA SER A 78 18.36 3.07 12.44
C SER A 78 17.82 4.44 12.78
N SER A 79 16.51 4.64 12.66
CA SER A 79 15.92 5.98 12.80
C SER A 79 14.53 5.93 13.43
N LEU A 80 14.21 7.00 14.16
CA LEU A 80 12.84 7.35 14.48
C LEU A 80 12.28 8.14 13.29
N TYR A 81 11.05 7.86 12.89
CA TYR A 81 10.37 8.63 11.85
C TYR A 81 9.14 9.35 12.37
N VAL A 82 8.85 10.48 11.74
CA VAL A 82 7.56 11.17 11.82
C VAL A 82 7.00 11.40 10.42
N GLY A 83 5.71 11.16 10.23
CA GLY A 83 4.99 11.42 8.98
C GLY A 83 4.13 10.25 8.52
N LEU A 84 3.70 10.29 7.26
CA LEU A 84 2.79 9.33 6.67
C LEU A 84 3.54 8.07 6.23
N ARG A 85 3.12 6.91 6.76
CA ARG A 85 3.74 5.61 6.50
C ARG A 85 3.49 5.12 5.07
N GLY A 86 2.46 5.60 4.39
CA GLY A 86 2.04 5.14 3.05
C GLY A 86 1.32 3.79 3.10
N PRO A 87 1.37 3.00 2.00
CA PRO A 87 0.61 1.75 1.85
C PRO A 87 0.83 0.79 3.01
N ARG A 88 -0.27 0.26 3.57
CA ARG A 88 -0.24 -0.52 4.82
C ARG A 88 -0.07 -2.01 4.57
N GLY A 89 -0.57 -2.56 3.46
CA GLY A 89 -0.55 -4.00 3.13
C GLY A 89 -1.41 -4.88 4.05
N GLU A 90 -1.54 -4.49 5.31
CA GLU A 90 -2.36 -5.09 6.37
C GLU A 90 -3.20 -4.01 7.09
N LYS A 91 -4.23 -4.44 7.83
CA LYS A 91 -5.15 -3.54 8.54
C LYS A 91 -4.51 -2.95 9.81
N GLU A 92 -3.53 -2.08 9.61
CA GLU A 92 -2.88 -1.36 10.70
C GLU A 92 -3.36 0.10 10.73
N ILE A 93 -3.29 0.73 11.90
CA ILE A 93 -3.49 2.17 12.01
C ILE A 93 -2.22 2.85 11.50
N PRO A 94 -2.29 3.80 10.55
CA PRO A 94 -1.12 4.48 10.01
C PRO A 94 -0.59 5.50 11.03
N TRP A 95 0.07 5.00 12.07
CA TRP A 95 0.65 5.85 13.11
C TRP A 95 1.70 6.78 12.50
N PRO A 96 1.63 8.09 12.79
CA PRO A 96 2.53 9.06 12.20
C PRO A 96 3.93 9.01 12.82
N LEU A 97 4.20 8.08 13.74
CA LEU A 97 5.43 7.96 14.49
C LEU A 97 5.81 6.48 14.60
N GLY A 98 7.08 6.18 14.40
CA GLY A 98 7.58 4.81 14.56
C GLY A 98 9.09 4.71 14.41
N PHE A 99 9.60 3.48 14.51
CA PHE A 99 11.01 3.16 14.29
C PHE A 99 11.20 2.47 12.94
N ASP A 100 12.30 2.78 12.27
CA ASP A 100 12.70 2.23 10.98
C ASP A 100 14.16 1.77 11.08
N ASN A 101 14.37 0.45 11.01
CA ASN A 101 15.67 -0.20 11.04
C ASN A 101 15.82 -1.01 9.75
N ARG A 102 16.78 -0.62 8.90
CA ARG A 102 16.98 -1.28 7.62
C ARG A 102 18.46 -1.43 7.32
N ALA A 103 18.83 -2.60 6.81
CA ALA A 103 20.18 -2.88 6.35
C ALA A 103 20.13 -3.77 5.11
N GLY A 104 20.87 -3.39 4.07
CA GLY A 104 21.09 -4.25 2.90
C GLY A 104 21.07 -3.50 1.59
N ALA A 105 20.91 -4.27 0.52
CA ALA A 105 20.76 -3.78 -0.84
C ALA A 105 19.62 -4.55 -1.53
N GLN A 106 18.85 -3.84 -2.33
CA GLN A 106 17.74 -4.38 -3.12
C GLN A 106 17.89 -3.92 -4.56
N VAL A 107 17.72 -4.85 -5.50
CA VAL A 107 17.61 -4.56 -6.93
C VAL A 107 16.46 -5.38 -7.51
N SER A 108 15.32 -4.73 -7.73
CA SER A 108 14.14 -5.10 -8.53
C SER A 108 13.44 -6.46 -8.33
N LEU A 109 14.18 -7.54 -8.17
CA LEU A 109 13.67 -8.92 -8.04
C LEU A 109 14.42 -9.71 -6.97
N VAL A 110 15.63 -9.27 -6.62
CA VAL A 110 16.41 -9.86 -5.53
C VAL A 110 16.38 -8.87 -4.39
N ASP A 111 15.56 -9.18 -3.39
CA ASP A 111 15.55 -8.45 -2.12
C ASP A 111 16.45 -9.19 -1.13
N ALA A 112 17.60 -8.60 -0.84
CA ALA A 112 18.50 -9.04 0.22
C ALA A 112 18.49 -8.05 1.39
N SER A 113 17.44 -7.23 1.52
CA SER A 113 17.28 -6.31 2.64
C SER A 113 16.46 -6.92 3.77
N GLU A 114 16.90 -6.72 5.01
CA GLU A 114 16.13 -7.08 6.20
C GLU A 114 15.28 -5.89 6.65
N GLY A 115 14.07 -6.17 7.11
CA GLY A 115 13.17 -5.16 7.70
C GLY A 115 12.57 -4.17 6.68
N SER A 116 12.40 -4.56 5.41
CA SER A 116 11.77 -3.69 4.42
C SER A 116 10.30 -3.44 4.79
N PRO A 117 9.83 -2.17 4.78
CA PRO A 117 8.41 -1.90 4.94
C PRO A 117 7.64 -2.48 3.75
N TYR A 118 6.35 -2.72 3.91
CA TYR A 118 5.50 -3.05 2.78
C TYR A 118 5.49 -1.89 1.77
N TYR A 119 5.52 -2.23 0.49
CA TYR A 119 5.47 -1.28 -0.61
C TYR A 119 4.41 -1.73 -1.60
N ASP A 120 3.66 -0.77 -2.13
CA ASP A 120 2.69 -1.04 -3.20
C ASP A 120 3.46 -1.44 -4.49
N PRO A 121 3.03 -2.50 -5.22
CA PRO A 121 3.62 -2.89 -6.49
C PRO A 121 3.78 -1.76 -7.52
N LEU A 122 2.88 -0.77 -7.46
CA LEU A 122 2.87 0.40 -8.34
C LEU A 122 3.40 1.66 -7.66
N GLU A 123 4.10 1.57 -6.53
CA GLU A 123 4.65 2.73 -5.83
C GLU A 123 5.83 3.36 -6.57
N VAL A 124 5.80 4.69 -6.73
CA VAL A 124 6.97 5.49 -7.09
C VAL A 124 7.48 6.20 -5.86
N GLY A 125 8.75 6.04 -5.52
CA GLY A 125 9.32 6.59 -4.30
C GLY A 125 10.81 6.92 -4.38
N LEU A 126 11.23 7.78 -3.46
CA LEU A 126 12.60 8.24 -3.27
C LEU A 126 12.94 8.19 -1.79
N GLU A 127 14.12 7.65 -1.49
CA GLU A 127 14.65 7.54 -0.15
C GLU A 127 16.08 8.10 -0.12
N ALA A 128 16.35 8.95 0.88
CA ALA A 128 17.70 9.45 1.14
C ALA A 128 17.89 9.65 2.64
N GLN A 129 19.00 9.17 3.19
CA GLN A 129 19.41 9.44 4.56
C GLN A 129 20.92 9.70 4.62
N PRO A 130 21.34 10.97 4.56
CA PRO A 130 22.72 11.34 4.82
C PRO A 130 22.99 11.44 6.33
N LEU A 131 23.50 10.36 6.91
CA LEU A 131 24.00 10.28 8.29
C LEU A 131 22.94 10.36 9.38
N ILE A 132 22.33 11.52 9.63
CA ILE A 132 21.47 11.74 10.82
C ILE A 132 20.02 12.03 10.46
N ALA A 133 19.79 12.80 9.40
CA ALA A 133 18.45 13.13 8.95
C ALA A 133 18.19 12.42 7.63
N GLY A 134 16.99 11.89 7.46
CA GLY A 134 16.57 11.26 6.22
C GLY A 134 15.16 11.66 5.82
N VAL A 135 14.87 11.47 4.55
CA VAL A 135 13.54 11.64 3.97
C VAL A 135 13.20 10.39 3.16
N ASN A 136 11.95 9.97 3.25
CA ASN A 136 11.38 8.93 2.42
C ASN A 136 10.03 9.44 1.91
N ILE A 137 9.92 9.58 0.59
CA ILE A 137 8.74 10.09 -0.10
C ILE A 137 8.28 9.02 -1.08
N GLY A 138 6.98 8.77 -1.17
CA GLY A 138 6.43 7.84 -2.14
C GLY A 138 4.98 8.17 -2.47
N ILE A 139 4.55 7.71 -3.65
CA ILE A 139 3.17 7.79 -4.12
C ILE A 139 2.75 6.39 -4.55
N GLY A 140 1.74 5.82 -3.90
CA GLY A 140 1.14 4.53 -4.23
C GLY A 140 0.05 4.69 -5.28
N PHE A 141 0.29 4.25 -6.51
CA PHE A 141 -0.72 4.37 -7.57
C PHE A 141 -1.86 3.37 -7.40
N PHE A 142 -1.63 2.22 -6.76
CA PHE A 142 -2.70 1.26 -6.48
C PHE A 142 -3.65 1.81 -5.40
N GLU A 143 -3.12 2.52 -4.40
CA GLU A 143 -3.93 3.25 -3.41
C GLU A 143 -4.81 4.32 -4.05
N ILE A 144 -4.30 5.04 -5.06
CA ILE A 144 -5.10 6.02 -5.82
C ILE A 144 -6.28 5.33 -6.50
N LEU A 145 -6.04 4.15 -7.09
CA LEU A 145 -7.10 3.38 -7.73
C LEU A 145 -8.12 2.90 -6.71
N ASP A 146 -7.67 2.36 -5.58
CA ASP A 146 -8.56 1.88 -4.51
C ASP A 146 -9.44 3.02 -3.95
N PHE A 147 -8.84 4.16 -3.65
CA PHE A 147 -9.55 5.36 -3.21
C PHE A 147 -10.62 5.80 -4.22
N ILE A 148 -10.29 5.83 -5.52
CA ILE A 148 -11.25 6.19 -6.58
C ILE A 148 -12.38 5.17 -6.66
N THR A 149 -12.07 3.88 -6.62
CA THR A 149 -13.08 2.82 -6.68
C THR A 149 -13.91 2.75 -5.39
N GLY A 150 -13.38 3.23 -4.27
CA GLY A 150 -14.07 3.37 -3.00
C GLY A 150 -15.29 4.27 -3.04
N PHE A 151 -15.31 5.29 -3.91
CA PHE A 151 -16.47 6.15 -4.11
C PHE A 151 -17.67 5.41 -4.73
N VAL A 152 -17.42 4.28 -5.39
CA VAL A 152 -18.46 3.40 -5.93
C VAL A 152 -18.60 2.11 -5.09
N PHE A 153 -18.14 2.13 -3.84
CA PHE A 153 -18.19 1.01 -2.89
C PHE A 153 -17.42 -0.24 -3.34
N ILE A 154 -16.42 -0.07 -4.20
CA ILE A 154 -15.52 -1.13 -4.63
C ILE A 154 -14.20 -0.99 -3.86
N ASP A 155 -13.85 -2.04 -3.11
CA ASP A 155 -12.62 -2.18 -2.32
C ASP A 155 -11.75 -3.24 -3.02
N LEU A 156 -10.68 -2.78 -3.66
CA LEU A 156 -9.72 -3.60 -4.39
C LEU A 156 -8.71 -4.26 -3.45
N GLN A 157 -8.32 -3.56 -2.37
CA GLN A 157 -7.30 -4.03 -1.43
C GLN A 157 -7.84 -5.01 -0.38
N GLY A 158 -9.08 -4.85 0.04
CA GLY A 158 -9.67 -5.65 1.12
C GLY A 158 -9.25 -5.18 2.52
N ASP A 159 -8.71 -3.97 2.67
CA ASP A 159 -8.14 -3.44 3.91
C ASP A 159 -9.16 -2.62 4.74
N ASP A 160 -10.36 -2.36 4.21
CA ASP A 160 -11.46 -1.67 4.88
C ASP A 160 -11.72 -2.19 6.32
N PHE A 161 -11.72 -1.29 7.31
CA PHE A 161 -12.12 -1.63 8.68
C PHE A 161 -13.59 -2.09 8.73
N GLY A 162 -13.89 -2.94 9.70
CA GLY A 162 -15.23 -3.48 9.91
C GLY A 162 -15.47 -4.81 9.21
N ARG A 163 -14.77 -5.17 8.12
CA ARG A 163 -14.89 -6.52 7.52
C ARG A 163 -14.14 -7.57 8.35
N SER A 164 -14.86 -8.60 8.82
CA SER A 164 -14.30 -9.77 9.49
C SER A 164 -13.31 -10.48 8.57
N GLN A 165 -12.01 -10.42 8.90
CA GLN A 165 -11.03 -11.29 8.25
C GLN A 165 -11.21 -12.69 8.81
N GLU A 166 -11.96 -13.51 8.10
CA GLU A 166 -11.93 -14.95 8.33
C GLU A 166 -10.62 -15.48 7.77
N ASP A 167 -9.71 -15.69 8.72
CA ASP A 167 -8.55 -16.58 8.72
C ASP A 167 -7.89 -16.74 7.34
N LYS A 168 -6.91 -15.86 7.04
CA LYS A 168 -5.79 -16.30 6.21
C LYS A 168 -5.06 -17.36 7.04
N THR A 169 -5.62 -18.56 7.08
CA THR A 169 -4.94 -19.71 7.67
C THR A 169 -3.63 -19.80 6.89
N PRO A 170 -2.47 -19.64 7.54
CA PRO A 170 -1.20 -19.75 6.84
C PRO A 170 -1.18 -21.14 6.21
N ASP A 171 -1.01 -21.19 4.89
CA ASP A 171 -0.77 -22.45 4.18
C ASP A 171 0.43 -23.11 4.89
N PRO A 172 0.31 -24.34 5.41
CA PRO A 172 1.41 -24.97 6.12
C PRO A 172 2.63 -25.05 5.20
N SER A 173 3.65 -24.28 5.56
CA SER A 173 4.98 -24.25 4.95
C SER A 173 5.66 -25.60 4.97
#